data_AF-A0A2V5UN71-F1
#
_entry.id   AF-A0A2V5UN71-F1
#
_cell.length_a   1.000
_cell.length_b   1.000
_cell.length_c   1.000
_cell.angle_alpha   90.00
_cell.angle_beta   90.00
_cell.angle_gamma   90.00
#
_symmetry.space_group_name_H-M   'P 1'
#
loop_
_entity.id
_entity.type
_entity.pdbx_description
1 polymer ?
#
loop_
_entity_poly.entity_id
_entity_poly.type
_entity_poly.pdbx_seq_one_letter_code
_entity_poly.pdbx_strand_id
1 'polypeptide(L)'
;MATLARAFKGSRKLIFGTAFCVVVTLAMLTWRQSAMYSDMEALWRTTLVRNPACWMAYNNLGLVLYQGNRIPEAMDLFKQSLRINPDNAAAY
;
A
#
# COMPACT_ATOMS: atom_id res chain seq x y z
N MET A 1 7.46 15.85 47.36
CA MET A 1 6.32 15.38 46.55
C MET A 1 6.17 16.09 45.19
N ALA A 2 6.57 17.36 45.02
CA ALA A 2 6.39 18.10 43.75
C ALA A 2 7.32 17.65 42.58
N THR A 3 8.47 17.05 42.87
CA THR A 3 9.49 16.63 41.88
C THR A 3 9.07 15.39 41.07
N LEU A 4 8.43 14.41 41.70
CA LEU A 4 7.97 13.18 41.05
C LEU A 4 6.84 13.44 40.03
N ALA A 5 5.90 14.33 40.37
CA ALA A 5 4.79 14.71 39.46
C ALA A 5 5.28 15.45 38.20
N ARG A 6 6.36 16.23 38.32
CA ARG A 6 6.97 16.97 37.20
C ARG A 6 7.73 16.04 36.25
N ALA A 7 8.40 15.03 36.79
CA ALA A 7 9.05 13.98 36.01
C ALA A 7 8.04 13.16 35.20
N PHE A 8 6.92 12.75 35.82
CA PHE A 8 5.85 12.01 35.15
C PHE A 8 5.17 12.83 34.03
N LYS A 9 4.99 14.13 34.25
CA LYS A 9 4.43 15.07 33.26
C LYS A 9 5.40 15.34 32.10
N GLY A 10 6.71 15.34 32.37
CA GLY A 10 7.78 15.45 31.37
C GLY A 10 7.85 14.22 30.46
N SER A 11 7.80 13.02 31.04
CA SER A 11 7.77 11.75 30.30
C SER A 11 6.54 11.65 29.40
N ARG A 12 5.37 12.13 29.85
CA ARG A 12 4.15 12.13 29.03
C ARG A 12 4.28 13.03 27.80
N LYS A 13 4.85 14.23 27.94
CA LYS A 13 5.14 15.13 26.80
C LYS A 13 6.16 14.53 25.84
N LEU A 14 7.16 13.82 26.37
CA LEU A 14 8.15 13.11 25.57
C LEU A 14 7.50 12.01 24.73
N ILE A 15 6.61 11.21 25.33
CA ILE A 15 5.84 10.16 24.65
C ILE A 15 4.95 10.73 23.55
N PHE A 16 4.25 11.86 23.79
CA PHE A 16 3.44 12.49 22.75
C PHE A 16 4.31 13.05 21.62
N GLY A 17 5.48 13.61 21.93
CA GLY A 17 6.44 14.08 20.94
C GLY A 17 6.96 12.96 20.05
N THR A 18 7.38 11.83 20.64
CA THR A 18 7.85 10.67 19.87
C THR A 18 6.73 10.05 19.04
N ALA A 19 5.53 9.90 19.60
CA ALA A 19 4.37 9.39 18.87
C ALA A 19 4.02 10.27 17.67
N PHE A 20 4.05 11.60 17.82
CA PHE A 20 3.82 12.53 16.73
C PHE A 20 4.88 12.38 15.63
N CYS A 21 6.15 12.28 15.97
CA CYS A 21 7.23 12.03 15.00
C CYS A 21 7.02 10.73 14.22
N VAL A 22 6.59 9.66 14.90
CA VAL A 22 6.29 8.37 14.23
C VAL A 22 5.15 8.52 13.24
N VAL A 23 4.05 9.16 13.64
CA VAL A 23 2.89 9.36 12.76
C VAL A 23 3.25 10.19 11.53
N VAL A 24 4.01 11.28 11.69
CA VAL A 24 4.48 12.10 10.56
C VAL A 24 5.36 11.30 9.62
N THR A 25 6.27 10.48 10.16
CA THR A 25 7.15 9.62 9.36
C THR A 25 6.35 8.59 8.57
N LEU A 26 5.39 7.92 9.22
CA LEU A 26 4.51 6.95 8.55
C LEU A 26 3.65 7.62 7.48
N ALA A 27 3.06 8.79 7.74
CA ALA A 27 2.28 9.53 6.76
C ALA A 27 3.12 9.90 5.53
N MET A 28 4.36 10.35 5.74
CA MET A 28 5.29 10.68 4.65
C MET A 28 5.68 9.44 3.85
N LEU A 29 5.96 8.32 4.51
CA LEU A 29 6.23 7.03 3.85
C LEU A 29 5.02 6.58 3.03
N THR A 30 3.81 6.68 3.55
CA THR A 30 2.57 6.35 2.85
C THR A 30 2.37 7.22 1.60
N TRP A 31 2.65 8.53 1.68
CA TRP A 31 2.57 9.40 0.51
C TRP A 31 3.61 9.06 -0.57
N ARG A 32 4.85 8.79 -0.16
CA ARG A 32 5.91 8.37 -1.09
C ARG A 32 5.60 7.02 -1.73
N GLN A 33 5.08 6.09 -0.93
CA GLN A 33 4.64 4.78 -1.40
C GLN A 33 3.50 4.94 -2.43
N SER A 34 2.51 5.80 -2.15
CA SER A 34 1.42 6.14 -3.06
C SER A 34 1.92 6.72 -4.39
N ALA A 35 2.94 7.60 -4.36
CA ALA A 35 3.55 8.14 -5.56
C ALA A 35 4.31 7.07 -6.38
N MET A 36 5.00 6.13 -5.73
CA MET A 36 5.72 5.03 -6.40
C MET A 36 4.80 4.09 -7.20
N TYR A 37 3.55 3.94 -6.78
CA TYR A 37 2.59 3.08 -7.47
C TYR A 37 2.08 3.66 -8.81
N SER A 38 2.24 4.97 -9.03
CA SER A 38 1.73 5.62 -10.25
C SER A 38 2.43 5.17 -11.54
N ASP A 39 3.73 4.87 -11.48
CA ASP A 39 4.52 4.42 -12.64
C ASP A 39 4.37 2.91 -12.89
N MET A 40 4.25 2.12 -11.81
CA MET A 40 3.91 0.70 -11.91
C MET A 40 2.57 0.47 -12.63
N GLU A 41 1.58 1.33 -12.40
CA GLU A 41 0.31 1.27 -13.13
C GLU A 41 0.53 1.38 -14.64
N ALA A 42 1.36 2.35 -15.08
CA ALA A 42 1.67 2.57 -16.48
C ALA A 42 2.43 1.39 -17.10
N LEU A 43 3.38 0.82 -16.36
CA LEU A 43 4.14 -0.38 -16.76
C LEU A 43 3.21 -1.57 -17.04
N TRP A 44 2.33 -1.89 -16.08
CA TRP A 44 1.45 -3.05 -16.23
C TRP A 44 0.38 -2.82 -17.30
N ARG A 45 -0.15 -1.59 -17.42
CA ARG A 45 -1.05 -1.23 -18.53
C ARG A 45 -0.38 -1.41 -19.88
N THR A 46 0.87 -0.96 -20.03
CA THR A 46 1.63 -1.13 -21.27
C THR A 46 1.91 -2.60 -21.56
N THR A 47 2.21 -3.39 -20.53
CA THR A 47 2.36 -4.84 -20.64
C THR A 47 1.08 -5.49 -21.14
N LEU A 48 -0.09 -5.11 -20.61
CA LEU A 48 -1.38 -5.65 -21.03
C LEU A 48 -1.76 -5.26 -22.46
N VAL A 49 -1.35 -4.08 -22.93
CA VAL A 49 -1.52 -3.68 -24.35
C VAL A 49 -0.73 -4.61 -25.28
N ARG A 50 0.49 -5.00 -24.89
CA ARG A 50 1.37 -5.85 -25.72
C ARG A 50 1.10 -7.34 -25.55
N ASN A 51 0.69 -7.75 -24.36
CA ASN A 51 0.37 -9.13 -24.01
C ASN A 51 -0.90 -9.18 -23.15
N PRO A 52 -2.08 -9.18 -23.78
CA PRO A 52 -3.36 -9.26 -23.09
C PRO A 52 -3.61 -10.60 -22.36
N ALA A 53 -2.77 -11.61 -22.56
CA ALA A 53 -2.87 -12.90 -21.87
C ALA A 53 -1.90 -13.02 -20.68
N CYS A 54 -1.22 -11.92 -20.30
CA CYS A 54 -0.30 -11.93 -19.17
C CYS A 54 -1.09 -11.85 -17.84
N TRP A 55 -1.42 -13.01 -17.26
CA TRP A 55 -2.11 -13.08 -15.96
C TRP A 55 -1.36 -12.31 -14.87
N MET A 56 -0.02 -12.37 -14.85
CA MET A 56 0.82 -11.65 -13.89
C MET A 56 0.63 -10.14 -13.98
N ALA A 57 0.45 -9.59 -15.19
CA ALA A 57 0.23 -8.16 -15.37
C ALA A 57 -1.14 -7.73 -14.83
N TYR A 58 -2.19 -8.55 -15.00
CA TYR A 58 -3.48 -8.32 -14.35
C TYR A 58 -3.36 -8.38 -12.82
N ASN A 59 -2.67 -9.38 -12.28
CA ASN A 59 -2.47 -9.52 -10.84
C ASN A 59 -1.69 -8.34 -10.25
N ASN A 60 -0.58 -7.95 -10.88
CA ASN A 60 0.28 -6.88 -10.38
C ASN A 60 -0.36 -5.50 -10.56
N LEU A 61 -1.11 -5.26 -11.65
CA LEU A 61 -1.92 -4.05 -11.80
C LEU A 61 -3.02 -4.01 -10.74
N GLY A 62 -3.67 -5.15 -10.45
CA GLY A 62 -4.66 -5.28 -9.39
C GLY A 62 -4.08 -4.90 -8.02
N LEU A 63 -2.87 -5.37 -7.70
CA LEU A 63 -2.18 -5.02 -6.45
C LEU A 63 -1.88 -3.52 -6.36
N VAL A 64 -1.39 -2.92 -7.44
CA VAL A 64 -1.12 -1.48 -7.54
C VAL A 64 -2.40 -0.67 -7.28
N LEU A 65 -3.52 -1.05 -7.92
CA LEU A 65 -4.81 -0.38 -7.72
C LEU A 65 -5.37 -0.59 -6.30
N TYR A 66 -5.20 -1.78 -5.75
CA TYR A 66 -5.61 -2.11 -4.38
C TYR A 66 -4.87 -1.22 -3.36
N GLN A 67 -3.55 -1.09 -3.52
CA GLN A 67 -2.72 -0.23 -2.67
C GLN A 67 -3.04 1.26 -2.85
N GLY A 68 -3.50 1.65 -4.04
CA GLY A 68 -4.07 2.97 -4.32
C GLY A 68 -5.51 3.18 -3.84
N ASN A 69 -6.07 2.24 -3.06
CA ASN A 69 -7.45 2.26 -2.55
C ASN A 69 -8.54 2.26 -3.64
N ARG A 70 -8.19 1.87 -4.87
CA ARG A 70 -9.10 1.68 -6.02
C ARG A 70 -9.60 0.24 -6.04
N ILE A 71 -10.24 -0.16 -4.94
CA ILE A 71 -10.62 -1.55 -4.65
C ILE A 71 -11.53 -2.17 -5.72
N PRO A 72 -12.56 -1.48 -6.26
CA PRO A 72 -13.42 -2.08 -7.29
C PRO A 72 -12.65 -2.47 -8.55
N GLU A 73 -11.77 -1.59 -9.04
CA GLU A 73 -10.97 -1.83 -10.25
C GLU A 73 -9.94 -2.95 -10.04
N ALA A 74 -9.33 -3.00 -8.86
CA ALA A 74 -8.42 -4.08 -8.48
C ALA A 74 -9.10 -5.45 -8.54
N MET A 75 -10.34 -5.53 -8.03
CA MET A 75 -11.11 -6.77 -7.97
C MET A 75 -11.41 -7.33 -9.36
N ASP A 76 -11.71 -6.47 -10.33
CA ASP A 76 -11.93 -6.88 -11.71
C ASP A 76 -10.66 -7.38 -12.38
N LEU A 77 -9.51 -6.77 -12.08
CA LEU A 77 -8.21 -7.23 -12.57
C LEU A 77 -7.81 -8.58 -11.97
N PHE A 78 -8.05 -8.80 -10.68
CA PHE A 78 -7.81 -10.12 -10.07
C PHE A 78 -8.69 -11.20 -10.71
N LYS A 79 -9.96 -10.91 -10.98
CA LYS A 79 -10.84 -11.82 -11.73
C LYS A 79 -10.30 -12.11 -13.13
N GLN A 80 -9.78 -11.12 -13.85
CA GLN A 80 -9.14 -11.32 -15.16
C GLN A 80 -7.94 -12.27 -15.05
N SER A 81 -7.07 -12.05 -14.06
CA SER A 81 -5.91 -12.91 -13.80
C SER A 81 -6.34 -14.36 -13.58
N LEU A 82 -7.37 -14.59 -12.75
CA LEU A 82 -7.86 -15.94 -12.44
C LEU A 82 -8.56 -16.61 -13.62
N ARG A 83 -9.19 -15.86 -14.52
CA ARG A 83 -9.73 -16.41 -15.76
C ARG A 83 -8.63 -16.92 -16.68
N ILE A 84 -7.48 -16.23 -16.72
CA ILE A 84 -6.36 -16.57 -17.59
C ILE A 84 -5.52 -17.71 -16.98
N ASN A 85 -5.26 -17.65 -15.68
CA ASN A 85 -4.55 -18.69 -14.96
C ASN A 85 -5.27 -19.01 -13.63
N PRO A 86 -6.19 -19.99 -13.65
CA PRO A 86 -6.94 -20.41 -12.46
C PRO A 86 -6.05 -20.97 -11.34
N ASP A 87 -4.91 -21.59 -11.69
CA ASP A 87 -4.03 -22.26 -10.74
C ASP A 87 -3.28 -21.28 -9.82
N ASN A 88 -3.19 -20.00 -10.21
CA ASN A 88 -2.58 -18.96 -9.39
C ASN A 88 -3.43 -18.58 -8.16
N ALA A 89 -4.75 -18.85 -8.16
CA ALA A 89 -5.58 -18.69 -6.96
C ALA A 89 -5.25 -19.71 -5.88
N ALA A 90 -4.73 -20.88 -6.25
CA ALA A 90 -4.57 -22.01 -5.35
C ALA A 90 -3.25 -22.00 -4.55
N ALA A 91 -2.39 -20.99 -4.75
CA ALA A 91 -1.07 -20.90 -4.12
C ALA A 91 -1.01 -20.08 -2.82
N TYR A 92 -2.15 -19.56 -2.34
CA TYR A 92 -2.27 -18.81 -1.08
C TYR A 92 -3.24 -19.46 -0.10
#